data_AF-A0A4Q5YV55-F1
#
_entry.id   AF-A0A4Q5YV55-F1
#
_cell.length_a   1.000
_cell.length_b   1.000
_cell.length_c   1.000
_cell.angle_alpha   90.00
_cell.angle_beta   90.00
_cell.angle_gamma   90.00
#
_symmetry.space_group_name_H-M   'P 1'
#
loop_
_entity.id
_entity.type
_entity.pdbx_description
1 polymer ?
#
loop_
_entity_poly.entity_id
_entity_poly.type
_entity_poly.pdbx_seq_one_letter_code
_entity_poly.pdbx_strand_id
1 'polypeptide(L)'
;GFAFIISLIREVIKDIEDRAGDAKYGCRTMPIVWGLNVSKVFIATWLIVLISVLLIIQLYVFPYQWYWLMVYCVLLIIAPLLVIFRRLFRARSTQDFHRLSSLVKITMATGIISMIFFKLYL
;
A
#
# COMPACT_ATOMS: atom_id res chain seq x y z
N GLY A 1 -12.88 3.61 -2.02
CA GLY A 1 -12.29 2.35 -1.52
C GLY A 1 -10.78 2.38 -1.54
N PHE A 2 -10.17 2.18 -2.71
CA PHE A 2 -8.70 2.08 -2.89
C PHE A 2 -7.90 3.20 -2.21
N ALA A 3 -8.21 4.47 -2.50
CA ALA A 3 -7.50 5.63 -1.97
C ALA A 3 -7.53 5.71 -0.43
N PHE A 4 -8.61 5.25 0.20
CA PHE A 4 -8.72 5.22 1.66
C PHE A 4 -7.77 4.16 2.26
N ILE A 5 -7.81 2.92 1.73
CA ILE A 5 -6.98 1.82 2.24
C ILE A 5 -5.49 2.11 2.05
N ILE A 6 -5.07 2.61 0.88
CA ILE A 6 -3.66 2.93 0.62
C ILE A 6 -3.17 4.12 1.46
N SER A 7 -4.04 5.10 1.74
CA SER A 7 -3.71 6.22 2.64
C SER A 7 -3.57 5.75 4.08
N LEU A 8 -4.43 4.84 4.54
CA LEU A 8 -4.36 4.25 5.87
C LEU A 8 -3.05 3.43 6.03
N ILE A 9 -2.70 2.62 5.03
CA ILE A 9 -1.41 1.90 5.01
C ILE A 9 -0.24 2.88 5.10
N ARG A 10 -0.28 3.98 4.33
CA ARG A 10 0.77 5.00 4.33
C ARG A 10 0.92 5.66 5.71
N GLU A 11 -0.18 6.02 6.36
CA GLU A 11 -0.14 6.66 7.67
C GLU A 11 0.52 5.73 8.70
N VAL A 12 0.14 4.44 8.73
CA VAL A 12 0.75 3.47 9.65
C VAL A 12 2.23 3.21 9.34
N ILE A 13 2.63 3.18 8.06
CA ILE A 13 4.05 3.06 7.69
C ILE A 13 4.83 4.28 8.18
N LYS A 14 4.26 5.48 8.05
CA LYS A 14 4.86 6.72 8.51
C LYS A 14 4.97 6.75 10.04
N ASP A 15 3.95 6.29 10.77
CA ASP A 15 4.02 6.16 12.24
C ASP A 15 5.14 5.20 12.67
N ILE A 16 5.39 4.12 11.92
CA ILE A 16 6.51 3.20 12.20
C ILE A 16 7.86 3.86 11.88
N GLU A 17 7.93 4.65 10.82
CA GLU A 17 9.11 5.42 10.42
C GLU A 17 9.49 6.45 11.50
N ASP A 18 8.51 7.20 11.99
CA ASP A 18 8.67 8.29 12.96
C ASP A 18 8.79 7.80 14.42
N ARG A 19 8.61 6.49 14.66
CA ARG A 19 8.68 5.84 15.99
C ARG A 19 9.89 6.26 16.83
N ALA A 20 11.08 6.38 16.21
CA ALA A 20 12.31 6.71 16.94
C ALA A 20 12.32 8.18 17.43
N GLY A 21 11.70 9.10 16.68
CA GLY A 21 11.48 10.47 17.10
C GLY A 21 10.39 10.54 18.17
N ASP A 22 9.24 9.92 17.91
CA ASP A 22 8.08 9.92 18.80
C ASP A 22 8.36 9.31 20.18
N ALA A 23 9.18 8.26 20.24
CA ALA A 23 9.62 7.66 21.50
C ALA A 23 10.45 8.64 22.35
N LYS A 24 11.18 9.56 21.72
CA LYS A 24 11.99 10.58 22.39
C LYS A 24 11.15 11.75 22.92
N TYR A 25 9.99 12.00 22.29
CA TYR A 25 9.02 13.03 22.69
C TYR A 25 7.86 12.49 23.56
N GLY A 26 7.84 11.18 23.85
CA GLY A 26 6.81 10.56 24.70
C GLY A 26 5.44 10.36 24.02
N CYS A 27 5.38 10.43 22.68
CA CYS A 27 4.15 10.22 21.93
C CYS A 27 3.72 8.74 21.96
N ARG A 28 2.41 8.50 22.16
CA ARG A 28 1.83 7.14 22.16
C ARG A 28 1.24 6.79 20.80
N THR A 29 2.09 6.52 19.81
CA THR A 29 1.64 6.05 18.50
C THR A 29 1.40 4.53 18.48
N MET A 30 0.58 4.06 17.54
CA MET A 30 0.20 2.65 17.39
C MET A 30 1.41 1.68 17.45
N PRO A 31 2.55 1.93 16.78
CA PRO A 31 3.73 1.06 16.89
C PRO A 31 4.44 1.12 18.24
N ILE A 32 4.30 2.21 19.00
CA ILE A 32 4.88 2.37 20.34
C ILE A 32 4.06 1.58 21.37
N VAL A 33 2.72 1.61 21.27
CA VAL A 33 1.82 0.92 22.21
C VAL A 33 1.70 -0.57 21.91
N TRP A 34 1.58 -0.97 20.63
CA TRP A 34 1.37 -2.37 20.23
C TRP A 34 2.64 -3.10 19.77
N GLY A 35 3.73 -2.37 19.54
CA GLY A 35 4.97 -2.94 19.03
C GLY A 35 5.02 -3.06 17.51
N LEU A 36 6.25 -3.12 16.98
CA LEU A 36 6.54 -3.05 15.54
C LEU A 36 5.94 -4.24 14.76
N ASN A 37 5.88 -5.42 15.39
CA ASN A 37 5.33 -6.62 14.76
C ASN A 37 3.81 -6.52 14.54
N VAL A 38 3.06 -5.95 15.49
CA VAL A 38 1.60 -5.79 15.36
C VAL A 38 1.27 -4.79 14.25
N SER A 39 1.98 -3.66 14.18
CA SER A 39 1.79 -2.68 13.10
C SER A 39 2.12 -3.26 11.72
N LYS A 40 3.17 -4.10 11.63
CA LYS A 40 3.48 -4.84 10.38
C LYS A 40 2.36 -5.79 9.97
N VAL A 41 1.81 -6.57 10.92
CA VAL A 41 0.69 -7.48 10.64
C VAL A 41 -0.54 -6.69 10.19
N PHE A 42 -0.83 -5.56 10.84
CA PHE A 42 -1.93 -4.69 10.45
C PHE A 42 -1.79 -4.18 9.01
N ILE A 43 -0.62 -3.65 8.64
CA ILE A 43 -0.33 -3.22 7.27
C ILE A 43 -0.45 -4.41 6.29
N ALA A 44 0.10 -5.57 6.65
CA ALA A 44 0.05 -6.77 5.81
C ALA A 44 -1.39 -7.23 5.55
N THR A 45 -2.26 -7.22 6.56
CA THR A 45 -3.69 -7.54 6.41
C THR A 45 -4.36 -6.59 5.43
N TRP A 46 -4.17 -5.28 5.57
CA TRP A 46 -4.76 -4.30 4.66
C TRP A 46 -4.19 -4.37 3.23
N LEU A 47 -2.90 -4.70 3.08
CA LEU A 47 -2.31 -4.96 1.77
C LEU A 47 -2.95 -6.17 1.09
N ILE A 48 -3.17 -7.27 1.81
CA ILE A 48 -3.83 -8.46 1.28
C ILE A 48 -5.26 -8.13 0.87
N VAL A 49 -6.02 -7.42 1.72
CA VAL A 49 -7.38 -6.96 1.38
C VAL A 49 -7.38 -6.13 0.10
N LEU A 50 -6.43 -5.19 -0.03
CA LEU A 50 -6.31 -4.34 -1.21
C LEU A 50 -6.02 -5.15 -2.48
N ILE A 51 -5.06 -6.08 -2.41
CA ILE A 51 -4.68 -6.95 -3.53
C ILE A 51 -5.87 -7.84 -3.94
N SER A 52 -6.58 -8.43 -2.98
CA SER A 52 -7.75 -9.27 -3.24
C SER A 52 -8.87 -8.50 -3.94
N VAL A 53 -9.17 -7.27 -3.50
CA VAL A 53 -10.16 -6.41 -4.15
C VAL A 53 -9.73 -6.09 -5.60
N LEU A 54 -8.46 -5.76 -5.83
CA LEU A 54 -7.95 -5.50 -7.18
C LEU A 54 -8.06 -6.74 -8.08
N LEU A 55 -7.75 -7.94 -7.56
CA LEU A 55 -7.89 -9.19 -8.31
C LEU A 55 -9.34 -9.49 -8.67
N ILE A 56 -10.29 -9.26 -7.76
CA ILE A 56 -11.72 -9.42 -8.05
C ILE A 56 -12.15 -8.49 -9.18
N ILE A 57 -11.73 -7.21 -9.15
CA ILE A 57 -12.02 -6.26 -10.22
C ILE A 57 -11.47 -6.76 -11.56
N GLN A 58 -10.24 -7.30 -11.59
CA GLN A 58 -9.65 -7.85 -12.81
C GLN A 58 -10.48 -9.00 -13.38
N LEU A 59 -10.99 -9.90 -12.53
CA LEU A 59 -11.85 -11.00 -12.96
C LEU A 59 -13.19 -10.51 -13.53
N TYR A 60 -13.76 -9.44 -12.95
CA TYR A 60 -14.98 -8.81 -13.46
C TYR A 60 -14.79 -8.11 -14.81
N VAL A 61 -13.61 -7.51 -15.04
CA VAL A 61 -13.29 -6.77 -16.27
C VAL A 61 -12.79 -7.69 -17.38
N PHE A 62 -12.30 -8.89 -17.04
CA PHE A 62 -11.83 -9.90 -17.99
C PHE A 62 -12.75 -10.15 -19.20
N PRO A 63 -14.08 -10.32 -19.05
CA PRO A 63 -14.98 -10.52 -20.19
C PRO A 63 -15.12 -9.32 -21.14
N TYR A 64 -14.74 -8.11 -20.71
CA TYR A 64 -14.83 -6.89 -21.55
C TYR A 64 -13.64 -6.72 -22.51
N GLN A 65 -12.69 -7.66 -22.53
CA GLN A 65 -11.50 -7.66 -23.40
C GLN A 65 -10.58 -6.43 -23.26
N TRP A 66 -10.61 -5.75 -22.12
CA TRP A 66 -9.75 -4.60 -21.80
C TRP A 66 -8.36 -5.02 -21.32
N TYR A 67 -7.66 -5.82 -22.12
CA TYR A 67 -6.36 -6.42 -21.78
C TYR A 67 -5.28 -5.38 -21.42
N TRP A 68 -5.27 -4.23 -22.10
CA TRP A 68 -4.33 -3.13 -21.82
C TRP A 68 -4.45 -2.59 -20.40
N LEU A 69 -5.68 -2.35 -19.96
CA LEU A 69 -5.98 -1.86 -18.61
C LEU A 69 -5.66 -2.91 -17.55
N MET A 70 -5.94 -4.18 -17.87
CA MET A 70 -5.62 -5.33 -17.03
C MET A 70 -4.11 -5.41 -16.76
N VAL A 71 -3.30 -5.37 -17.81
CA VAL A 71 -1.83 -5.41 -17.73
C VAL A 71 -1.28 -4.18 -17.00
N TYR A 72 -1.81 -2.99 -17.27
CA TYR A 72 -1.44 -1.75 -16.57
C TYR A 72 -1.66 -1.89 -15.05
N CYS A 73 -2.84 -2.31 -14.62
CA CYS A 73 -3.16 -2.48 -13.21
C CYS A 73 -2.28 -3.55 -12.54
N VAL A 74 -1.99 -4.67 -13.21
CA VAL A 74 -1.10 -5.70 -12.68
C VAL A 74 0.32 -5.16 -12.49
N LEU A 75 0.89 -4.52 -13.51
CA LEU A 75 2.29 -4.07 -13.48
C LEU A 75 2.52 -2.83 -12.61
N LEU A 76 1.62 -1.85 -12.63
CA LEU A 76 1.83 -0.56 -11.96
C LEU A 76 1.14 -0.43 -10.61
N ILE A 77 0.28 -1.38 -10.23
CA ILE A 77 -0.40 -1.39 -8.92
C ILE A 77 -0.11 -2.69 -8.18
N ILE A 78 -0.46 -3.85 -8.74
CA ILE A 78 -0.32 -5.13 -8.01
C ILE A 78 1.16 -5.48 -7.79
N ALA A 79 2.02 -5.36 -8.79
CA ALA A 79 3.44 -5.65 -8.66
C ALA A 79 4.14 -4.77 -7.59
N PRO A 80 3.99 -3.43 -7.57
CA PRO A 80 4.59 -2.62 -6.51
C PRO A 80 3.96 -2.90 -5.13
N LEU A 81 2.66 -3.22 -5.02
CA LEU A 81 2.05 -3.65 -3.76
C LEU A 81 2.69 -4.94 -3.22
N LEU A 82 2.97 -5.92 -4.09
CA LEU A 82 3.67 -7.14 -3.70
C LEU A 82 5.12 -6.87 -3.27
N VAL A 83 5.80 -5.94 -3.93
CA VAL A 83 7.15 -5.50 -3.53
C VAL A 83 7.11 -4.82 -2.16
N ILE A 84 6.14 -3.94 -1.91
CA ILE A 84 5.91 -3.30 -0.61
C ILE A 84 5.67 -4.36 0.47
N PHE A 85 4.80 -5.33 0.20
CA PHE A 85 4.52 -6.43 1.12
C PHE A 85 5.79 -7.21 1.49
N ARG A 86 6.59 -7.64 0.51
CA ARG A 86 7.85 -8.36 0.78
C ARG A 86 8.86 -7.51 1.55
N ARG A 87 9.00 -6.24 1.18
CA ARG A 87 9.93 -5.32 1.85
C ARG A 87 9.48 -4.99 3.27
N LEU A 88 8.19 -4.93 3.56
CA LEU A 88 7.64 -4.68 4.90
C LEU A 88 8.09 -5.74 5.92
N PHE A 89 8.04 -7.03 5.56
CA PHE A 89 8.50 -8.09 6.46
C PHE A 89 10.02 -8.06 6.67
N ARG A 90 10.77 -7.67 5.64
CA ARG A 90 12.24 -7.58 5.69
C ARG A 90 12.74 -6.31 6.40
N ALA A 91 11.94 -5.24 6.39
CA ALA A 91 12.29 -3.94 6.95
C ALA A 91 12.52 -4.04 8.46
N ARG A 92 13.70 -3.62 8.91
CA ARG A 92 14.05 -3.55 10.35
C ARG A 92 14.55 -2.17 10.76
N SER A 93 14.94 -1.34 9.81
CA SER A 93 15.45 0.02 10.04
C SER A 93 14.44 1.09 9.61
N THR A 94 14.50 2.27 10.23
CA THR A 94 13.72 3.46 9.84
C THR A 94 13.94 3.85 8.39
N GLN A 95 15.16 3.70 7.86
CA GLN A 95 15.45 3.94 6.44
C GLN A 95 14.70 3.00 5.49
N ASP A 96 14.44 1.75 5.91
CA ASP A 96 13.64 0.83 5.11
C ASP A 96 12.17 1.28 5.05
N PHE A 97 11.64 1.77 6.17
CA PHE A 97 10.29 2.33 6.25
C PHE A 97 10.15 3.62 5.44
N HIS A 98 11.16 4.48 5.42
CA HIS A 98 11.17 5.67 4.56
C HIS A 98 11.08 5.30 3.07
N ARG A 99 11.86 4.29 2.64
CA ARG A 99 11.80 3.77 1.27
C ARG A 99 10.43 3.14 0.95
N LEU A 100 9.85 2.41 1.91
CA LEU A 100 8.50 1.85 1.78
C LEU A 100 7.45 2.95 1.63
N SER A 101 7.50 3.98 2.46
CA SER A 101 6.58 5.13 2.41
C SER A 101 6.64 5.83 1.05
N SER A 102 7.84 6.02 0.50
CA SER A 102 8.02 6.57 -0.85
C SER A 102 7.43 5.66 -1.94
N LEU A 103 7.65 4.35 -1.87
CA LEU A 103 7.04 3.38 -2.81
C LEU A 103 5.52 3.38 -2.74
N VAL A 104 4.94 3.48 -1.54
CA VAL A 104 3.49 3.57 -1.34
C VAL A 104 2.95 4.87 -1.97
N LYS A 105 3.68 5.99 -1.84
CA LYS A 105 3.32 7.26 -2.47
C LYS A 105 3.29 7.16 -4.00
N ILE A 106 4.29 6.51 -4.60
CA ILE A 106 4.34 6.27 -6.05
C ILE A 106 3.16 5.37 -6.47
N THR A 107 2.90 4.29 -5.73
CA THR A 107 1.80 3.35 -6.02
C THR A 107 0.42 4.02 -5.90
N MET A 108 0.28 4.96 -4.96
CA MET A 108 -0.94 5.75 -4.82
C MET A 108 -1.14 6.68 -6.04
N ALA A 109 -0.08 7.34 -6.52
CA ALA A 109 -0.15 8.17 -7.71
C ALA A 109 -0.53 7.35 -8.96
N THR A 110 0.11 6.19 -9.17
CA THR A 110 -0.21 5.31 -10.32
C THR A 110 -1.63 4.77 -10.27
N GLY A 111 -2.14 4.44 -9.07
CA GLY A 111 -3.52 4.01 -8.87
C GLY A 111 -4.57 5.11 -9.08
N ILE A 112 -4.26 6.37 -8.73
CA ILE A 112 -5.16 7.49 -9.04
C ILE A 112 -5.20 7.75 -10.56
N ILE A 113 -4.03 7.71 -11.21
CA ILE A 113 -3.94 7.83 -12.67
C ILE A 113 -4.75 6.73 -13.36
N SER A 114 -4.71 5.49 -12.87
CA SER A 114 -5.48 4.40 -13.45
C SER A 114 -6.99 4.64 -13.40
N MET A 115 -7.52 5.30 -12.35
CA MET A 115 -8.94 5.65 -12.26
C MET A 115 -9.36 6.65 -13.33
N ILE A 116 -8.49 7.60 -13.69
CA ILE A 116 -8.75 8.57 -14.76
C ILE A 116 -8.84 7.85 -16.11
N PHE A 117 -7.92 6.92 -16.39
CA PHE A 117 -7.98 6.10 -17.60
C PHE A 117 -9.25 5.23 -17.65
N PHE A 118 -9.64 4.64 -16.52
CA PHE A 118 -10.87 3.84 -16.42
C PHE A 118 -12.13 4.66 -16.74
N LYS A 119 -12.17 5.92 -16.31
CA LYS A 119 -13.29 6.84 -16.59
C LYS A 119 -13.30 7.37 -18.02
N LEU A 120 -12.14 7.46 -18.68
CA LEU A 120 -12.06 7.91 -20.08
C LEU A 120 -12.43 6.81 -21.08
N TYR A 121 -12.25 5.54 -20.73
CA TYR A 121 -12.53 4.39 -21.59
C TYR A 121 -13.96 3.83 -21.44
N LEU A 122 -14.70 4.25 -20.41
CA LEU A 122 -16.09 3.86 -20.10
C LEU A 122 -17.05 4.99 -20.49
#